data_AF-A0A9E2UAN8-F1
#
_entry.id   AF-A0A9E2UAN8-F1
#
_cell.length_a   1.000
_cell.length_b   1.000
_cell.length_c   1.000
_cell.angle_alpha   90.00
_cell.angle_beta   90.00
_cell.angle_gamma   90.00
#
_symmetry.space_group_name_H-M   'P 1'
#
loop_
_entity.id
_entity.type
_entity.pdbx_description
1 polymer ?
#
loop_
_entity_poly.entity_id
_entity_poly.type
_entity_poly.pdbx_seq_one_letter_code
_entity_poly.pdbx_strand_id
1 'polypeptide(L)'
;MVPLKSLSARLLVLTVFFVMVSEVLIFVPSVARFRMTYFENRLAAGHIATLALEASPTGRLDQHLTDRLLAQVGAQAIALNRRDGSALTLSVANPPQADSTIDLTQPDILLAIRGSFRTLLGKGNRVLRVLGPSTTDDAKTVEVLLDEAPLRAEMWDFGIRILELSIVISLLTAALVYLSLQWLLVRPMRRITSSMMNFREDPEDGSRVIGAGKRRDEIGVAERELAVLQETVRQALGQRARLAALGTAVTKINHDLRNILATARLVTDGLTASAAPEVRRVAPRLIDAIDRAIALCTHTLDFSREGAAPLSVSQFRLAALVEEVGIGLGHADDGTIIDSAIPPELMVEADRDQ
;
A
#
# COMPACT_ATOMS: atom_id res chain seq x y z
N MET A 1 -1.59 24.04 -11.27
CA MET A 1 -0.93 22.79 -10.85
C MET A 1 -1.39 22.43 -9.44
N VAL A 2 -2.31 21.47 -9.30
CA VAL A 2 -2.85 21.04 -7.99
C VAL A 2 -1.78 20.20 -7.28
N PRO A 3 -1.47 20.43 -5.99
CA PRO A 3 -0.31 19.81 -5.36
C PRO A 3 -0.49 18.30 -5.19
N LEU A 4 0.52 17.54 -5.61
CA LEU A 4 0.67 16.07 -5.49
C LEU A 4 0.78 15.54 -4.05
N LYS A 5 0.26 16.26 -3.04
CA LYS A 5 0.36 15.88 -1.62
C LYS A 5 -0.61 14.79 -1.21
N SER A 6 -1.73 14.59 -1.92
CA SER A 6 -2.72 13.57 -1.54
C SER A 6 -2.45 12.23 -2.22
N LEU A 7 -2.62 11.13 -1.46
CA LEU A 7 -2.48 9.76 -1.96
C LEU A 7 -3.42 9.48 -3.16
N SER A 8 -4.62 10.07 -3.16
CA SER A 8 -5.59 9.99 -4.26
C SER A 8 -5.07 10.61 -5.55
N ALA A 9 -4.37 11.75 -5.47
CA ALA A 9 -3.80 12.39 -6.65
C ALA A 9 -2.68 11.54 -7.27
N ARG A 10 -1.85 10.91 -6.43
CA ARG A 10 -0.79 9.99 -6.92
C ARG A 10 -1.39 8.75 -7.59
N LEU A 11 -2.45 8.18 -7.02
CA LEU A 11 -3.16 7.06 -7.63
C LEU A 11 -3.77 7.45 -8.98
N LEU A 12 -4.41 8.61 -9.09
CA LEU A 12 -4.97 9.08 -10.36
C LEU A 12 -3.89 9.19 -11.44
N VAL A 13 -2.75 9.82 -11.12
CA VAL A 13 -1.62 9.95 -12.06
C VAL A 13 -1.10 8.58 -12.49
N LEU A 14 -0.98 7.62 -11.55
CA LEU A 14 -0.53 6.27 -11.85
C LEU A 14 -1.54 5.50 -12.73
N THR A 15 -2.84 5.63 -12.44
CA THR A 15 -3.91 5.05 -13.26
C THR A 15 -3.87 5.60 -14.67
N VAL A 16 -3.79 6.93 -14.83
CA VAL A 16 -3.66 7.57 -16.16
C VAL A 16 -2.42 7.07 -16.88
N PHE A 17 -1.28 6.98 -16.20
CA PHE A 17 -0.04 6.48 -16.80
C PHE A 17 -0.19 5.05 -17.36
N PHE A 18 -0.68 4.10 -16.56
CA PHE A 18 -0.84 2.71 -17.01
C PHE A 18 -1.88 2.57 -18.13
N VAL A 19 -2.94 3.38 -18.06
CA VAL A 19 -3.96 3.43 -19.10
C VAL A 19 -3.35 3.93 -20.42
N MET A 20 -2.59 5.03 -20.40
CA MET A 20 -1.91 5.56 -21.58
C MET A 20 -0.91 4.55 -22.18
N VAL A 21 -0.14 3.86 -21.34
CA VAL A 21 0.79 2.81 -21.81
C VAL A 21 0.01 1.68 -22.50
N SER A 22 -1.11 1.26 -21.91
CA SER A 22 -1.97 0.20 -22.49
C SER A 22 -2.57 0.65 -23.83
N GLU A 23 -3.03 1.90 -23.93
CA GLU A 23 -3.53 2.46 -25.19
C GLU A 23 -2.47 2.44 -26.29
N VAL A 24 -1.24 2.88 -25.99
CA VAL A 24 -0.14 2.85 -26.97
C VAL A 24 0.16 1.41 -27.42
N LEU A 25 0.21 0.47 -26.48
CA LEU A 25 0.47 -0.95 -26.77
C LEU A 25 -0.61 -1.59 -27.65
N ILE A 26 -1.86 -1.12 -27.58
CA ILE A 26 -2.96 -1.60 -28.42
C ILE A 26 -3.01 -0.84 -29.76
N PHE A 27 -2.81 0.47 -29.74
CA PHE A 27 -2.92 1.34 -30.91
C PHE A 27 -1.86 1.02 -31.97
N VAL A 28 -0.60 0.87 -31.57
CA VAL A 28 0.52 0.65 -32.49
C VAL A 28 0.36 -0.60 -33.37
N PRO A 29 0.11 -1.80 -32.81
CA PRO A 29 -0.11 -2.99 -33.63
C PRO A 29 -1.41 -2.91 -34.44
N SER A 30 -2.45 -2.21 -33.96
CA SER A 30 -3.71 -2.03 -34.69
C SER A 30 -3.52 -1.24 -35.98
N VAL A 31 -2.80 -0.12 -35.94
CA VAL A 31 -2.46 0.66 -37.14
C VAL A 31 -1.56 -0.13 -38.09
N ALA A 32 -0.61 -0.90 -37.55
CA ALA A 32 0.25 -1.75 -38.37
C ALA A 32 -0.55 -2.84 -39.10
N ARG A 33 -1.52 -3.45 -38.41
CA ARG A 33 -2.42 -4.44 -38.99
C ARG A 33 -3.30 -3.81 -40.07
N PHE A 34 -3.83 -2.61 -39.84
CA PHE A 34 -4.64 -1.91 -40.85
C PHE A 34 -3.86 -1.66 -42.14
N ARG A 35 -2.61 -1.16 -42.05
CA ARG A 35 -1.75 -0.97 -43.22
C ARG A 35 -1.49 -2.28 -43.96
N MET A 36 -1.27 -3.37 -43.23
CA MET A 36 -1.08 -4.70 -43.81
C MET A 36 -2.32 -5.14 -44.59
N THR A 37 -3.49 -5.07 -43.96
CA THR A 37 -4.77 -5.44 -44.58
C THR A 37 -5.12 -4.55 -45.76
N TYR A 38 -4.75 -3.26 -45.74
CA TYR A 38 -4.88 -2.39 -46.91
C TYR A 38 -4.12 -2.95 -48.10
N PHE A 39 -2.85 -3.34 -47.91
CA PHE A 39 -2.05 -3.91 -49.00
C PHE A 39 -2.57 -5.27 -49.46
N GLU A 40 -2.98 -6.15 -48.55
CA GLU A 40 -3.61 -7.43 -48.87
C GLU A 40 -4.84 -7.22 -49.76
N ASN A 41 -5.70 -6.24 -49.42
CA ASN A 41 -6.87 -5.90 -50.22
C ASN A 41 -6.53 -5.37 -51.62
N ARG A 42 -5.47 -4.54 -51.75
CA ARG A 42 -5.04 -4.03 -53.07
C ARG A 42 -4.38 -5.11 -53.92
N LEU A 43 -3.63 -6.03 -53.31
CA LEU A 43 -3.11 -7.20 -54.00
C LEU A 43 -4.23 -8.12 -54.48
N ALA A 44 -5.24 -8.39 -53.65
CA ALA A 44 -6.39 -9.22 -54.04
C ALA A 44 -7.17 -8.60 -55.21
N ALA A 45 -7.41 -7.29 -55.16
CA ALA A 45 -8.04 -6.56 -56.27
C ALA A 45 -7.17 -6.58 -57.53
N GLY A 46 -5.85 -6.42 -57.38
CA GLY A 46 -4.88 -6.51 -58.48
C GLY A 46 -4.86 -7.90 -59.12
N HIS A 47 -4.90 -8.96 -58.32
CA HIS A 47 -5.00 -10.35 -58.81
C HIS A 47 -6.24 -10.54 -59.69
N ILE A 48 -7.41 -10.08 -59.24
CA ILE A 48 -8.66 -10.15 -60.03
C ILE A 48 -8.51 -9.39 -61.36
N ALA A 49 -7.85 -8.22 -61.36
CA ALA A 49 -7.58 -7.49 -62.60
C ALA A 49 -6.64 -8.26 -63.54
N THR A 50 -5.65 -9.00 -63.01
CA THR A 50 -4.76 -9.84 -63.84
C THR A 50 -5.46 -11.04 -64.46
N LEU A 51 -6.53 -11.57 -63.85
CA LEU A 51 -7.35 -12.63 -64.45
C LEU A 51 -8.02 -12.15 -65.76
N ALA A 52 -8.43 -10.88 -65.82
CA ALA A 52 -8.95 -10.30 -67.06
C ALA A 52 -7.88 -10.24 -68.16
N LEU A 53 -6.61 -10.05 -67.79
CA LEU A 53 -5.48 -10.07 -68.70
C LEU A 53 -5.14 -11.50 -69.15
N GLU A 54 -5.16 -12.48 -68.24
CA GLU A 54 -4.98 -13.91 -68.57
C GLU A 54 -6.09 -14.43 -69.51
N ALA A 55 -7.30 -13.89 -69.41
CA ALA A 55 -8.42 -14.21 -70.30
C ALA A 55 -8.32 -13.54 -71.69
N SER A 56 -7.40 -12.60 -71.90
CA SER A 56 -7.22 -11.94 -73.20
C SER A 56 -6.42 -12.81 -74.18
N PRO A 57 -6.93 -13.07 -75.40
CA PRO A 57 -6.24 -13.91 -76.40
C PRO A 57 -4.86 -13.38 -76.81
N THR A 58 -4.65 -12.06 -76.72
CA THR A 58 -3.43 -11.37 -77.15
C THR A 58 -2.51 -11.00 -75.98
N GLY A 59 -2.90 -11.31 -74.73
CA GLY A 59 -2.14 -10.92 -73.53
C GLY A 59 -2.03 -9.40 -73.36
N ARG A 60 -2.92 -8.63 -74.00
CA ARG A 60 -3.05 -7.16 -73.86
C ARG A 60 -4.53 -6.80 -73.77
N LEU A 61 -4.83 -5.77 -73.00
CA LEU A 61 -6.16 -5.17 -72.93
C LEU A 61 -6.15 -3.82 -73.65
N ASP A 62 -7.33 -3.36 -74.06
CA ASP A 62 -7.50 -1.99 -74.54
C ASP A 62 -7.12 -0.98 -73.45
N GLN A 63 -6.58 0.18 -73.83
CA GLN A 63 -6.08 1.18 -72.89
C GLN A 63 -7.21 1.68 -71.97
N HIS A 64 -8.40 1.90 -72.52
CA HIS A 64 -9.54 2.37 -71.74
C HIS A 64 -10.04 1.33 -70.72
N LEU A 65 -9.88 0.03 -70.99
CA LEU A 65 -10.19 -1.02 -70.01
C LEU A 65 -9.07 -1.13 -68.96
N THR A 66 -7.81 -1.00 -69.38
CA THR A 66 -6.65 -0.97 -68.50
C THR A 66 -6.75 0.16 -67.48
N ASP A 67 -7.03 1.38 -67.93
CA ASP A 67 -7.16 2.55 -67.06
C ASP A 67 -8.33 2.39 -66.08
N ARG A 68 -9.46 1.80 -66.51
CA ARG A 68 -10.59 1.51 -65.62
C ARG A 68 -10.27 0.46 -64.57
N LEU A 69 -9.56 -0.61 -64.94
CA LEU A 69 -9.14 -1.65 -64.00
C LEU A 69 -8.12 -1.09 -62.99
N LEU A 70 -7.14 -0.32 -63.46
CA LEU A 70 -6.14 0.33 -62.60
C LEU A 70 -6.78 1.34 -61.63
N ALA A 71 -7.72 2.17 -62.11
CA ALA A 71 -8.46 3.10 -61.26
C ALA A 71 -9.32 2.38 -60.22
N GLN A 72 -9.96 1.26 -60.58
CA GLN A 72 -10.76 0.46 -59.65
C GLN A 72 -9.90 -0.19 -58.55
N VAL A 73 -8.70 -0.68 -58.91
CA VAL A 73 -7.74 -1.22 -57.94
C VAL A 73 -7.12 -0.11 -57.09
N GLY A 74 -7.00 1.10 -57.65
CA GLY A 74 -6.25 2.21 -57.05
C GLY A 74 -4.74 2.07 -57.26
N ALA A 75 -4.33 1.45 -58.36
CA ALA A 75 -2.94 1.16 -58.68
C ALA A 75 -2.50 1.87 -59.95
N GLN A 76 -1.21 2.19 -60.03
CA GLN A 76 -0.61 2.77 -61.24
C GLN A 76 -0.07 1.69 -62.18
N ALA A 77 0.33 0.56 -61.61
CA ALA A 77 0.69 -0.63 -62.37
C ALA A 77 0.42 -1.89 -61.55
N ILE A 78 0.14 -2.98 -62.24
CA ILE A 78 -0.06 -4.32 -61.70
C ILE A 78 0.74 -5.27 -62.57
N ALA A 79 1.54 -6.14 -61.95
CA ALA A 79 2.26 -7.19 -62.65
C ALA A 79 1.98 -8.55 -62.00
N LEU A 80 1.76 -9.57 -62.82
CA LEU A 80 1.67 -10.95 -62.40
C LEU A 80 2.93 -11.67 -62.88
N ASN A 81 3.80 -12.04 -61.94
CA ASN A 81 5.01 -12.80 -62.22
C ASN A 81 4.73 -14.30 -62.08
N ARG A 82 4.98 -15.05 -63.16
CA ARG A 82 4.79 -16.50 -63.21
C ARG A 82 6.14 -17.21 -63.07
N ARG A 83 6.13 -18.47 -62.59
CA ARG A 83 7.35 -19.30 -62.44
C ARG A 83 8.12 -19.56 -63.73
N ASP A 84 7.49 -19.41 -64.90
CA ASP A 84 8.12 -19.57 -66.22
C ASP A 84 8.95 -18.35 -66.65
N GLY A 85 9.04 -17.31 -65.81
CA GLY A 85 9.77 -16.07 -66.09
C GLY A 85 8.98 -15.06 -66.91
N SER A 86 7.74 -15.38 -67.31
CA SER A 86 6.87 -14.42 -67.99
C SER A 86 6.15 -13.52 -66.98
N ALA A 87 6.09 -12.22 -67.30
CA ALA A 87 5.39 -11.22 -66.50
C ALA A 87 4.27 -10.59 -67.33
N LEU A 88 3.03 -10.73 -66.86
CA LEU A 88 1.87 -10.06 -67.44
C LEU A 88 1.69 -8.73 -66.73
N THR A 89 1.75 -7.62 -67.46
CA THR A 89 1.75 -6.28 -66.88
C THR A 89 0.58 -5.43 -67.39
N LEU A 90 -0.10 -4.76 -66.47
CA LEU A 90 -1.04 -3.68 -66.71
C LEU A 90 -0.41 -2.43 -66.12
N SER A 91 -0.19 -1.39 -66.91
CA SER A 91 0.40 -0.15 -66.42
C SER A 91 -0.18 1.05 -67.15
N VAL A 92 -0.17 2.20 -66.47
CA VAL A 92 -0.39 3.48 -67.12
C VAL A 92 0.73 3.76 -68.13
N ALA A 93 0.48 4.65 -69.09
CA ALA A 93 1.39 4.91 -70.21
C ALA A 93 2.85 5.25 -69.82
N ASN A 94 3.07 5.81 -68.62
CA ASN A 94 4.39 6.03 -68.02
C ASN A 94 4.31 5.82 -66.49
N PRO A 95 4.56 4.60 -65.99
CA PRO A 95 4.53 4.36 -64.55
C PRO A 95 5.77 4.98 -63.88
N PRO A 96 5.62 5.69 -62.75
CA PRO A 96 6.76 6.19 -61.99
C PRO A 96 7.55 5.04 -61.34
N GLN A 97 8.82 5.33 -61.00
CA GLN A 97 9.66 4.37 -60.29
C GLN A 97 9.20 4.23 -58.83
N ALA A 98 9.29 3.02 -58.30
CA ALA A 98 8.94 2.76 -56.91
C ALA A 98 9.97 3.35 -55.96
N ASP A 99 9.52 4.16 -54.99
CA ASP A 99 10.36 4.74 -53.94
C ASP A 99 10.70 3.72 -52.86
N SER A 100 9.83 2.73 -52.64
CA SER A 100 10.06 1.66 -51.68
C SER A 100 9.31 0.38 -52.03
N THR A 101 9.94 -0.75 -51.72
CA THR A 101 9.38 -2.08 -51.92
C THR A 101 8.92 -2.66 -50.58
N ILE A 102 7.73 -3.23 -50.57
CA ILE A 102 7.10 -3.89 -49.42
C ILE A 102 6.81 -5.32 -49.83
N ASP A 103 7.47 -6.26 -49.15
CA ASP A 103 7.27 -7.68 -49.37
C ASP A 103 6.36 -8.26 -48.29
N LEU A 104 5.23 -8.83 -48.72
CA LEU A 104 4.21 -9.44 -47.87
C LEU A 104 4.37 -10.96 -47.78
N THR A 105 5.29 -11.55 -48.56
CA THR A 105 5.57 -12.99 -48.49
C THR A 105 6.28 -13.37 -47.20
N GLN A 106 7.04 -12.44 -46.60
CA GLN A 106 7.75 -12.61 -45.34
C GLN A 106 7.30 -11.53 -44.33
N PRO A 107 6.14 -11.72 -43.67
CA PRO A 107 5.58 -10.71 -42.78
C PRO A 107 6.46 -10.55 -41.51
N ASP A 108 7.09 -9.38 -41.38
CA ASP A 108 7.78 -8.94 -40.18
C ASP A 108 6.98 -7.86 -39.43
N ILE A 109 6.59 -8.17 -38.19
CA ILE A 109 5.80 -7.29 -37.32
C ILE A 109 6.54 -5.98 -37.05
N LEU A 110 7.85 -6.03 -36.78
CA LEU A 110 8.62 -4.84 -36.45
C LEU A 110 8.76 -3.92 -37.67
N LEU A 111 8.98 -4.51 -38.84
CA LEU A 111 9.00 -3.79 -40.12
C LEU A 111 7.63 -3.18 -40.44
N ALA A 112 6.54 -3.91 -40.17
CA ALA A 112 5.17 -3.43 -40.37
C ALA A 112 4.87 -2.21 -39.48
N ILE A 113 5.24 -2.27 -38.19
CA ILE A 113 5.09 -1.16 -37.25
C ILE A 113 5.90 0.06 -37.73
N ARG A 114 7.20 -0.13 -38.00
CA ARG A 114 8.08 0.97 -38.47
C ARG A 114 7.59 1.57 -39.78
N GLY A 115 7.14 0.73 -40.70
CA GLY A 115 6.57 1.16 -41.98
C GLY A 115 5.30 1.99 -41.80
N SER A 116 4.46 1.61 -40.84
CA SER A 116 3.21 2.34 -40.53
C SER A 116 3.46 3.73 -39.97
N PHE A 117 4.42 3.86 -39.05
CA PHE A 117 4.84 5.18 -38.55
C PHE A 117 5.46 6.03 -39.65
N ARG A 118 6.28 5.44 -40.53
CA ARG A 118 6.86 6.15 -41.68
C ARG A 118 5.78 6.66 -42.63
N THR A 119 4.74 5.88 -42.89
CA THR A 119 3.59 6.30 -43.71
C THR A 119 2.79 7.41 -43.02
N LEU A 120 2.43 7.27 -41.74
CA LEU A 120 1.64 8.28 -41.02
C LEU A 120 2.35 9.63 -40.85
N LEU A 121 3.65 9.61 -40.55
CA LEU A 121 4.46 10.82 -40.32
C LEU A 121 5.03 11.40 -41.63
N GLY A 122 4.89 10.68 -42.74
CA GLY A 122 5.36 11.10 -44.05
C GLY A 122 4.54 12.28 -44.60
N LYS A 123 5.22 13.21 -45.27
CA LYS A 123 4.58 14.38 -45.90
C LYS A 123 4.42 14.25 -47.42
N GLY A 124 5.22 13.42 -48.09
CA GLY A 124 5.18 13.19 -49.54
C GLY A 124 4.17 12.12 -49.97
N ASN A 125 3.94 12.03 -51.28
CA ASN A 125 3.22 10.92 -51.92
C ASN A 125 4.25 9.99 -52.59
N ARG A 126 4.70 8.98 -51.85
CA ARG A 126 5.65 7.99 -52.37
C ARG A 126 4.91 6.92 -53.15
N VAL A 127 5.57 6.36 -54.15
CA VAL A 127 5.08 5.19 -54.89
C VAL A 127 5.60 3.93 -54.22
N LEU A 128 4.68 3.12 -53.71
CA LEU A 128 4.97 1.89 -52.99
C LEU A 128 4.81 0.72 -53.96
N ARG A 129 5.88 -0.07 -54.14
CA ARG A 129 5.81 -1.36 -54.80
C ARG A 129 5.47 -2.42 -53.76
N VAL A 130 4.33 -3.06 -53.90
CA VAL A 130 3.85 -4.09 -52.97
C VAL A 130 3.91 -5.44 -53.66
N LEU A 131 4.57 -6.40 -53.03
CA LEU A 131 4.73 -7.77 -53.50
C LEU A 131 4.00 -8.71 -52.55
N GLY A 132 3.23 -9.66 -53.07
CA GLY A 132 2.66 -10.72 -52.26
C GLY A 132 2.23 -11.93 -53.07
N PRO A 133 1.86 -13.03 -52.38
CA PRO A 133 1.39 -14.23 -53.04
C PRO A 133 0.06 -13.99 -53.75
N SER A 134 -0.17 -14.68 -54.86
CA SER A 134 -1.48 -14.72 -55.50
C SER A 134 -2.47 -15.50 -54.63
N THR A 135 -3.73 -15.06 -54.56
CA THR A 135 -4.78 -15.72 -53.75
C THR A 135 -5.17 -17.11 -54.27
N THR A 136 -4.83 -17.44 -55.52
CA THR A 136 -5.26 -18.69 -56.18
C THR A 136 -4.11 -19.69 -56.34
N ASP A 137 -2.87 -19.21 -56.39
CA ASP A 137 -1.70 -20.04 -56.64
C ASP A 137 -0.47 -19.45 -55.96
N ASP A 138 0.01 -20.10 -54.89
CA ASP A 138 1.22 -19.69 -54.14
C ASP A 138 2.49 -19.67 -55.01
N ALA A 139 2.43 -20.25 -56.22
CA ALA A 139 3.51 -20.19 -57.21
C ALA A 139 3.61 -18.86 -57.94
N LYS A 140 2.54 -18.04 -57.97
CA LYS A 140 2.49 -16.75 -58.67
C LYS A 140 2.63 -15.61 -57.66
N THR A 141 3.37 -14.58 -58.03
CA THR A 141 3.46 -13.35 -57.22
C THR A 141 2.80 -12.19 -57.93
N VAL A 142 2.00 -11.44 -57.17
CA VAL A 142 1.32 -10.24 -57.64
C VAL A 142 2.10 -9.04 -57.13
N GLU A 143 2.42 -8.15 -58.06
CA GLU A 143 3.07 -6.88 -57.79
C GLU A 143 2.10 -5.75 -58.10
N VAL A 144 1.97 -4.78 -57.19
CA VAL A 144 1.11 -3.61 -57.38
C VAL A 144 1.89 -2.36 -57.01
N LEU A 145 1.86 -1.35 -57.89
CA LEU A 145 2.40 -0.02 -57.63
C LEU A 145 1.27 0.89 -57.14
N LEU A 146 1.38 1.38 -55.91
CA LEU A 146 0.37 2.16 -55.21
C LEU A 146 0.90 3.54 -54.83
N ASP A 147 0.03 4.56 -54.91
CA ASP A 147 0.28 5.85 -54.26
C ASP A 147 0.14 5.72 -52.73
N GLU A 148 1.05 6.31 -51.98
CA GLU A 148 0.99 6.31 -50.51
C GLU A 148 -0.08 7.27 -49.95
N ALA A 149 -0.47 8.31 -50.68
CA ALA A 149 -1.39 9.33 -50.18
C ALA A 149 -2.79 8.78 -49.79
N PRO A 150 -3.47 7.96 -50.61
CA PRO A 150 -4.75 7.34 -50.23
C PRO A 150 -4.62 6.43 -49.01
N LEU A 151 -3.58 5.59 -48.96
CA LEU A 151 -3.28 4.74 -47.80
C LEU A 151 -3.13 5.59 -46.52
N ARG A 152 -2.35 6.67 -46.58
CA ARG A 152 -2.11 7.54 -45.43
C ARG A 152 -3.39 8.22 -44.96
N ALA A 153 -4.26 8.66 -45.86
CA ALA A 153 -5.56 9.24 -45.51
C ALA A 153 -6.44 8.21 -44.79
N GLU A 154 -6.58 7.01 -45.35
CA GLU A 154 -7.36 5.93 -44.72
C GLU A 154 -6.77 5.49 -43.37
N MET A 155 -5.44 5.47 -43.24
CA MET A 155 -4.75 5.20 -41.97
C MET A 155 -5.02 6.28 -40.92
N TRP A 156 -5.08 7.55 -41.31
CA TRP A 156 -5.44 8.65 -40.40
C TRP A 156 -6.88 8.53 -39.92
N ASP A 157 -7.82 8.27 -40.82
CA ASP A 157 -9.22 8.08 -40.48
C ASP A 157 -9.41 6.88 -39.55
N PHE A 158 -8.72 5.76 -39.82
CA PHE A 158 -8.72 4.59 -38.94
C PHE A 158 -8.08 4.90 -37.58
N GLY A 159 -6.94 5.60 -37.58
CA GLY A 159 -6.25 5.99 -36.36
C GLY A 159 -7.12 6.87 -35.46
N ILE A 160 -7.82 7.86 -36.02
CA ILE A 160 -8.74 8.73 -35.28
C ILE A 160 -9.90 7.92 -34.70
N ARG A 161 -10.55 7.04 -35.49
CA ARG A 161 -11.65 6.20 -35.00
C ARG A 161 -11.23 5.32 -33.82
N ILE A 162 -10.07 4.69 -33.90
CA ILE A 162 -9.56 3.87 -32.80
C ILE A 162 -9.19 4.73 -31.60
N LEU A 163 -8.57 5.89 -31.81
CA LEU A 163 -8.19 6.80 -30.74
C LEU A 163 -9.42 7.31 -29.98
N GLU A 164 -10.48 7.69 -30.68
CA GLU A 164 -11.75 8.11 -30.08
C GLU A 164 -12.36 7.00 -29.24
N LEU A 165 -12.44 5.78 -29.80
CA LEU A 165 -12.96 4.62 -29.09
C LEU A 165 -12.09 4.28 -27.86
N SER A 166 -10.76 4.33 -27.98
CA SER A 166 -9.85 4.01 -26.88
C SER A 166 -9.96 5.04 -25.77
N ILE A 167 -10.03 6.34 -26.09
CA ILE A 167 -10.20 7.42 -25.10
C ILE A 167 -11.51 7.23 -24.30
N VAL A 168 -12.60 6.85 -24.96
CA VAL A 168 -13.88 6.62 -24.26
C VAL A 168 -13.77 5.43 -23.30
N ILE A 169 -13.25 4.30 -23.77
CA ILE A 169 -13.08 3.11 -22.94
C ILE A 169 -12.12 3.40 -21.78
N SER A 170 -11.02 4.09 -22.05
CA SER A 170 -9.96 4.35 -21.09
C SER A 170 -10.39 5.33 -20.01
N LEU A 171 -11.13 6.37 -20.34
CA LEU A 171 -11.71 7.29 -19.38
C LEU A 171 -12.70 6.57 -18.46
N LEU A 172 -13.54 5.70 -19.03
CA LEU A 172 -14.48 4.88 -18.26
C LEU A 172 -13.75 3.91 -17.34
N THR A 173 -12.76 3.18 -17.84
CA THR A 173 -11.93 2.26 -17.04
C THR A 173 -11.17 3.01 -15.94
N ALA A 174 -10.52 4.13 -16.27
CA ALA A 174 -9.78 4.95 -15.31
C ALA A 174 -10.70 5.49 -14.20
N ALA A 175 -11.89 5.96 -14.56
CA ALA A 175 -12.89 6.43 -13.60
C ALA A 175 -13.34 5.30 -12.67
N LEU A 176 -13.67 4.12 -13.21
CA LEU A 176 -14.07 2.96 -12.41
C LEU A 176 -12.95 2.50 -11.47
N VAL A 177 -11.71 2.37 -11.96
CA VAL A 177 -10.56 1.98 -11.14
C VAL A 177 -10.29 3.01 -10.05
N TYR A 178 -10.30 4.30 -10.39
CA TYR A 178 -10.09 5.38 -9.43
C TYR A 178 -11.17 5.38 -8.35
N LEU A 179 -12.45 5.29 -8.72
CA LEU A 179 -13.56 5.25 -7.76
C LEU A 179 -13.49 4.02 -6.85
N SER A 180 -13.19 2.85 -7.42
CA SER A 180 -13.01 1.60 -6.69
C SER A 180 -11.87 1.71 -5.66
N LEU A 181 -10.67 2.15 -6.07
CA LEU A 181 -9.55 2.34 -5.15
C LEU A 181 -9.83 3.40 -4.08
N GLN A 182 -10.47 4.51 -4.49
CA GLN A 182 -10.83 5.60 -3.58
C GLN A 182 -11.79 5.13 -2.48
N TRP A 183 -12.76 4.28 -2.82
CA TRP A 183 -13.75 3.78 -1.86
C TRP A 183 -13.27 2.58 -1.06
N LEU A 184 -12.59 1.63 -1.70
CA LEU A 184 -12.15 0.39 -1.06
C LEU A 184 -10.91 0.56 -0.18
N LEU A 185 -9.98 1.43 -0.57
CA LEU A 185 -8.68 1.55 0.11
C LEU A 185 -8.46 2.95 0.71
N VAL A 186 -8.58 4.01 -0.09
CA VAL A 186 -8.12 5.34 0.34
C VAL A 186 -9.00 5.93 1.43
N ARG A 187 -10.33 5.84 1.29
CA ARG A 187 -11.28 6.36 2.29
C ARG A 187 -11.12 5.67 3.65
N PRO A 188 -11.11 4.33 3.76
CA PRO A 188 -10.87 3.65 5.03
C PRO A 188 -9.52 3.99 5.67
N MET A 189 -8.43 4.01 4.88
CA MET A 189 -7.11 4.38 5.41
C MET A 189 -7.07 5.82 5.95
N ARG A 190 -7.75 6.76 5.28
CA ARG A 190 -7.91 8.13 5.80
C ARG A 190 -8.71 8.14 7.10
N ARG A 191 -9.79 7.37 7.20
CA ARG A 191 -10.59 7.25 8.43
C ARG A 191 -9.77 6.74 9.61
N ILE A 192 -9.01 5.65 9.43
CA ILE A 192 -8.10 5.09 10.44
C ILE A 192 -7.07 6.14 10.88
N THR A 193 -6.42 6.79 9.91
CA THR A 193 -5.40 7.82 10.18
C THR A 193 -5.99 9.00 10.96
N SER A 194 -7.17 9.50 10.55
CA SER A 194 -7.86 10.58 11.26
C SER A 194 -8.27 10.17 12.67
N SER A 195 -8.74 8.93 12.88
CA SER A 195 -9.08 8.44 14.22
C SER A 195 -7.85 8.35 15.12
N MET A 196 -6.71 7.90 14.59
CA MET A 196 -5.45 7.85 15.33
C MET A 196 -4.97 9.25 15.71
N MET A 197 -5.09 10.22 14.81
CA MET A 197 -4.78 11.63 15.09
C MET A 197 -5.68 12.21 16.18
N ASN A 198 -7.00 12.01 16.07
CA ASN A 198 -7.98 12.50 17.04
C ASN A 198 -7.76 11.89 18.44
N PHE A 199 -7.52 10.58 18.52
CA PHE A 199 -7.22 9.90 19.79
C PHE A 199 -5.91 10.39 20.41
N ARG A 200 -4.89 10.72 19.61
CA ARG A 200 -3.62 11.25 20.11
C ARG A 200 -3.79 12.61 20.82
N GLU A 201 -4.72 13.44 20.35
CA GLU A 201 -4.96 14.77 20.94
C GLU A 201 -5.57 14.69 22.34
N ASP A 202 -6.43 13.71 22.59
CA ASP A 202 -7.02 13.46 23.91
C ASP A 202 -7.31 11.96 24.07
N PRO A 203 -6.35 11.18 24.59
CA PRO A 203 -6.46 9.73 24.67
C PRO A 203 -7.33 9.24 25.83
N GLU A 204 -7.76 10.11 26.76
CA GLU A 204 -8.63 9.74 27.90
C GLU A 204 -10.12 9.76 27.51
N ASP A 205 -10.47 10.54 26.48
CA ASP A 205 -11.82 10.66 25.95
C ASP A 205 -12.24 9.40 25.17
N GLY A 206 -13.15 8.61 25.76
CA GLY A 206 -13.68 7.38 25.17
C GLY A 206 -14.47 7.60 23.87
N SER A 207 -14.94 8.81 23.58
CA SER A 207 -15.64 9.11 22.32
C SER A 207 -14.71 9.13 21.10
N ARG A 208 -13.39 9.22 21.32
CA ARG A 208 -12.35 9.27 20.28
C ARG A 208 -11.81 7.89 19.87
N VAL A 209 -12.28 6.83 20.51
CA VAL A 209 -11.97 5.45 20.13
C VAL A 209 -12.65 5.13 18.80
N ILE A 210 -11.93 4.47 17.89
CA ILE A 210 -12.46 4.13 16.58
C ILE A 210 -13.61 3.12 16.70
N GLY A 211 -14.75 3.44 16.09
CA GLY A 211 -15.83 2.48 15.93
C GLY A 211 -15.48 1.45 14.86
N ALA A 212 -15.18 0.21 15.28
CA ALA A 212 -14.85 -0.89 14.39
C ALA A 212 -15.98 -1.15 13.37
N GLY A 213 -15.67 -1.03 12.08
CA GLY A 213 -16.63 -1.31 11.00
C GLY A 213 -16.96 -2.80 10.88
N LYS A 214 -18.02 -3.12 10.14
CA LYS A 214 -18.43 -4.51 9.83
C LYS A 214 -17.56 -5.16 8.74
N ARG A 215 -16.42 -4.57 8.38
CA ARG A 215 -15.55 -5.06 7.30
C ARG A 215 -14.84 -6.35 7.72
N ARG A 216 -14.71 -7.29 6.78
CA ARG A 216 -14.09 -8.61 6.97
C ARG A 216 -12.74 -8.76 6.27
N ASP A 217 -12.25 -7.69 5.64
CA ASP A 217 -10.93 -7.61 5.03
C ASP A 217 -9.86 -7.18 6.04
N GLU A 218 -8.61 -7.08 5.58
CA GLU A 218 -7.43 -6.68 6.35
C GLU A 218 -7.61 -5.28 6.95
N ILE A 219 -8.30 -4.39 6.23
CA ILE A 219 -8.65 -3.05 6.73
C ILE A 219 -9.61 -3.15 7.93
N GLY A 220 -10.60 -4.04 7.87
CA GLY A 220 -11.48 -4.33 9.00
C GLY A 220 -10.74 -4.93 10.20
N VAL A 221 -9.73 -5.78 9.96
CA VAL A 221 -8.85 -6.29 11.03
C VAL A 221 -8.07 -5.13 11.65
N ALA A 222 -7.45 -4.27 10.85
CA ALA A 222 -6.72 -3.11 11.34
C ALA A 222 -7.60 -2.14 12.14
N GLU A 223 -8.86 -1.90 11.73
CA GLU A 223 -9.81 -1.09 12.52
C GLU A 223 -10.08 -1.70 13.91
N ARG A 224 -10.25 -3.03 13.99
CA ARG A 224 -10.49 -3.72 15.27
C ARG A 224 -9.27 -3.71 16.18
N GLU A 225 -8.09 -4.01 15.64
CA GLU A 225 -6.84 -3.98 16.40
C GLU A 225 -6.51 -2.58 16.90
N LEU A 226 -6.76 -1.54 16.09
CA LEU A 226 -6.61 -0.16 16.53
C LEU A 226 -7.57 0.18 17.69
N ALA A 227 -8.83 -0.27 17.63
CA ALA A 227 -9.78 -0.05 18.72
C ALA A 227 -9.33 -0.71 20.04
N VAL A 228 -8.82 -1.94 19.97
CA VAL A 228 -8.27 -2.66 21.14
C VAL A 228 -7.06 -1.92 21.72
N LEU A 229 -6.15 -1.45 20.88
CA LEU A 229 -4.98 -0.69 21.31
C LEU A 229 -5.36 0.64 21.96
N GLN A 230 -6.30 1.38 21.37
CA GLN A 230 -6.80 2.65 21.93
C GLN A 230 -7.43 2.44 23.31
N GLU A 231 -8.27 1.40 23.46
CA GLU A 231 -8.91 1.11 24.73
C GLU A 231 -7.89 0.71 25.82
N THR A 232 -6.89 -0.08 25.45
CA THR A 232 -5.82 -0.49 26.35
C THR A 232 -5.00 0.71 26.83
N VAL A 233 -4.64 1.62 25.92
CA VAL A 233 -3.93 2.87 26.25
C VAL A 233 -4.77 3.75 27.18
N ARG A 234 -6.05 3.92 26.87
CA ARG A 234 -6.99 4.71 27.69
C ARG A 234 -7.10 4.16 29.10
N GLN A 235 -7.25 2.85 29.25
CA GLN A 235 -7.32 2.19 30.56
C GLN A 235 -6.02 2.36 31.36
N ALA A 236 -4.86 2.22 30.71
CA ALA A 236 -3.56 2.43 31.34
C ALA A 236 -3.37 3.87 31.83
N LEU A 237 -3.79 4.86 31.03
CA LEU A 237 -3.78 6.27 31.42
C LEU A 237 -4.70 6.52 32.62
N GLY A 238 -5.92 5.99 32.60
CA GLY A 238 -6.86 6.09 33.71
C GLY A 238 -6.34 5.45 35.01
N GLN A 239 -5.70 4.28 34.95
CA GLN A 239 -5.04 3.67 36.10
C GLN A 239 -3.91 4.54 36.63
N ARG A 240 -3.06 5.08 35.75
CA ARG A 240 -1.96 5.98 36.13
C ARG A 240 -2.47 7.26 36.80
N ALA A 241 -3.53 7.86 36.26
CA ALA A 241 -4.17 9.04 36.86
C ALA A 241 -4.74 8.73 38.26
N ARG A 242 -5.38 7.56 38.42
CA ARG A 242 -5.88 7.11 39.74
C ARG A 242 -4.76 6.88 40.75
N LEU A 243 -3.65 6.25 40.34
CA LEU A 243 -2.49 6.04 41.21
C LEU A 243 -1.84 7.38 41.63
N ALA A 244 -1.73 8.34 40.71
CA ALA A 244 -1.25 9.68 41.04
C ALA A 244 -2.19 10.42 42.01
N ALA A 245 -3.50 10.31 41.83
CA ALA A 245 -4.48 10.88 42.76
C ALA A 245 -4.40 10.23 44.15
N LEU A 246 -4.22 8.91 44.22
CA LEU A 246 -4.01 8.19 45.47
C LEU A 246 -2.71 8.63 46.16
N GLY A 247 -1.60 8.74 45.43
CA GLY A 247 -0.34 9.25 45.99
C GLY A 247 -0.47 10.66 46.56
N THR A 248 -1.25 11.52 45.89
CA THR A 248 -1.57 12.86 46.39
C THR A 248 -2.37 12.81 47.69
N ALA A 249 -3.39 11.94 47.75
CA ALA A 249 -4.21 11.76 48.95
C ALA A 249 -3.40 11.18 50.12
N VAL A 250 -2.56 10.17 49.87
CA VAL A 250 -1.67 9.54 50.86
C VAL A 250 -0.65 10.56 51.39
N THR A 251 -0.08 11.39 50.52
CA THR A 251 0.83 12.47 50.93
C THR A 251 0.14 13.45 51.89
N LYS A 252 -1.11 13.82 51.59
CA LYS A 252 -1.89 14.74 52.45
C LYS A 252 -2.23 14.10 53.80
N ILE A 253 -2.69 12.85 53.82
CA ILE A 253 -2.99 12.11 55.06
C ILE A 253 -1.74 12.00 55.94
N ASN A 254 -0.61 11.62 55.35
CA ASN A 254 0.64 11.52 56.10
C ASN A 254 1.10 12.86 56.67
N HIS A 255 0.94 13.95 55.93
CA HIS A 255 1.23 15.29 56.45
C HIS A 255 0.38 15.59 57.69
N ASP A 256 -0.93 15.32 57.62
CA ASP A 256 -1.86 15.56 58.72
C ASP A 256 -1.55 14.66 59.92
N LEU A 257 -1.21 13.38 59.70
CA LEU A 257 -0.76 12.45 60.74
C LEU A 257 0.53 12.93 61.41
N ARG A 258 1.52 13.37 60.62
CA ARG A 258 2.78 13.91 61.17
C ARG A 258 2.52 15.13 62.06
N ASN A 259 1.58 15.99 61.68
CA ASN A 259 1.22 17.16 62.46
C ASN A 259 0.53 16.78 63.79
N ILE A 260 -0.37 15.79 63.77
CA ILE A 260 -1.02 15.25 64.97
C ILE A 260 0.01 14.58 65.89
N LEU A 261 0.90 13.75 65.35
CA LEU A 261 1.94 13.06 66.11
C LEU A 261 2.96 14.03 66.72
N ALA A 262 3.35 15.08 65.98
CA ALA A 262 4.20 16.14 66.53
C ALA A 262 3.52 16.86 67.71
N THR A 263 2.23 17.12 67.61
CA THR A 263 1.44 17.71 68.70
C THR A 263 1.37 16.77 69.91
N ALA A 264 1.13 15.47 69.69
CA ALA A 264 1.12 14.46 70.75
C ALA A 264 2.49 14.34 71.44
N ARG A 265 3.59 14.42 70.67
CA ARG A 265 4.95 14.43 71.21
C ARG A 265 5.19 15.62 72.13
N LEU A 266 4.78 16.83 71.74
CA LEU A 266 4.92 18.03 72.58
C LEU A 266 4.14 17.92 73.90
N VAL A 267 2.92 17.37 73.87
CA VAL A 267 2.14 17.11 75.09
C VAL A 267 2.84 16.07 75.97
N THR A 268 3.41 15.03 75.35
CA THR A 268 4.12 13.97 76.07
C THR A 268 5.42 14.46 76.68
N ASP A 269 6.19 15.31 75.99
CA ASP A 269 7.39 15.97 76.51
C ASP A 269 7.07 16.83 77.77
N GLY A 270 5.89 17.47 77.79
CA GLY A 270 5.38 18.18 78.97
C GLY A 270 5.03 17.25 80.13
N LEU A 271 4.57 16.03 79.86
CA LEU A 271 4.29 15.02 80.89
C LEU A 271 5.58 14.44 81.49
N THR A 272 6.67 14.38 80.73
CA THR A 272 7.98 13.91 81.21
C THR A 272 8.57 14.84 82.29
N ALA A 273 8.21 16.13 82.26
CA ALA A 273 8.58 17.10 83.28
C ALA A 273 7.72 17.01 84.56
N SER A 274 6.67 16.19 84.59
CA SER A 274 5.76 16.05 85.73
C SER A 274 6.38 15.27 86.90
N ALA A 275 6.17 15.77 88.12
CA ALA A 275 6.66 15.15 89.35
C ALA A 275 5.77 13.99 89.86
N ALA A 276 4.62 13.73 89.24
CA ALA A 276 3.69 12.70 89.67
C ALA A 276 4.23 11.27 89.40
N PRO A 277 4.29 10.37 90.42
CA PRO A 277 4.83 9.01 90.28
C PRO A 277 4.12 8.15 89.24
N GLU A 278 2.81 8.33 89.09
CA GLU A 278 1.97 7.60 88.12
C GLU A 278 2.28 8.00 86.68
N VAL A 279 2.58 9.28 86.42
CA VAL A 279 2.93 9.79 85.08
C VAL A 279 4.32 9.31 84.63
N ARG A 280 5.29 9.24 85.55
CA ARG A 280 6.64 8.70 85.25
C ARG A 280 6.64 7.23 84.83
N ARG A 281 5.66 6.44 85.27
CA ARG A 281 5.53 5.03 84.86
C ARG A 281 4.99 4.87 83.44
N VAL A 282 4.12 5.76 82.98
CA VAL A 282 3.40 5.59 81.69
C VAL A 282 4.05 6.38 80.56
N ALA A 283 4.67 7.53 80.85
CA ALA A 283 5.28 8.42 79.84
C ALA A 283 6.30 7.72 78.90
N PRO A 284 7.24 6.86 79.38
CA PRO A 284 8.21 6.22 78.49
C PRO A 284 7.57 5.31 77.43
N ARG A 285 6.50 4.60 77.80
CA ARG A 285 5.74 3.74 76.87
C ARG A 285 4.97 4.55 75.83
N LEU A 286 4.44 5.71 76.22
CA LEU A 286 3.75 6.63 75.30
C LEU A 286 4.71 7.24 74.28
N ILE A 287 5.91 7.64 74.70
CA ILE A 287 6.95 8.17 73.81
C ILE A 287 7.36 7.11 72.79
N ASP A 288 7.67 5.90 73.24
CA ASP A 288 8.08 4.80 72.36
C ASP A 288 6.97 4.41 71.36
N ALA A 289 5.70 4.43 71.79
CA ALA A 289 4.57 4.22 70.88
C ALA A 289 4.43 5.33 69.83
N ILE A 290 4.64 6.60 70.19
CA ILE A 290 4.60 7.74 69.25
C ILE A 290 5.77 7.67 68.27
N ASP A 291 6.99 7.38 68.72
CA ASP A 291 8.17 7.26 67.85
C ASP A 291 8.01 6.09 66.85
N ARG A 292 7.45 4.95 67.27
CA ARG A 292 7.08 3.86 66.36
C ARG A 292 6.02 4.28 65.34
N ALA A 293 5.01 5.03 65.75
CA ALA A 293 3.98 5.54 64.84
C ALA A 293 4.54 6.52 63.80
N ILE A 294 5.50 7.38 64.20
CA ILE A 294 6.22 8.28 63.29
C ILE A 294 7.05 7.47 62.28
N ALA A 295 7.78 6.45 62.75
CA ALA A 295 8.56 5.57 61.87
C ALA A 295 7.66 4.85 60.84
N LEU A 296 6.53 4.31 61.28
CA LEU A 296 5.56 3.63 60.40
C LEU A 296 4.96 4.59 59.34
N CYS A 297 4.61 5.82 59.73
CA CYS A 297 4.12 6.83 58.77
C CYS A 297 5.20 7.22 57.76
N THR A 298 6.46 7.33 58.20
CA THR A 298 7.59 7.67 57.33
C THR A 298 7.82 6.59 56.29
N HIS A 299 7.88 5.31 56.71
CA HIS A 299 7.98 4.17 55.79
C HIS A 299 6.81 4.07 54.80
N THR A 300 5.59 4.35 55.26
CA THR A 300 4.40 4.35 54.38
C THR A 300 4.47 5.44 53.31
N LEU A 301 5.07 6.59 53.63
CA LEU A 301 5.23 7.71 52.69
C LEU A 301 6.33 7.41 51.66
N ASP A 302 7.44 6.80 52.07
CA ASP A 302 8.53 6.43 51.17
C ASP A 302 8.04 5.40 50.14
N PHE A 303 7.30 4.39 50.57
CA PHE A 303 6.62 3.42 49.69
C PHE A 303 5.66 4.10 48.69
N SER A 304 4.94 5.14 49.13
CA SER A 304 4.03 5.91 48.28
C SER A 304 4.75 6.79 47.23
N ARG A 305 6.00 7.20 47.48
CA ARG A 305 6.74 8.11 46.61
C ARG A 305 7.53 7.40 45.52
N GLU A 306 8.09 6.24 45.83
CA GLU A 306 9.03 5.54 44.95
C GLU A 306 8.44 4.25 44.35
N GLY A 307 7.21 3.89 44.74
CA GLY A 307 6.63 2.59 44.45
C GLY A 307 7.16 1.52 45.42
N ALA A 308 6.82 0.26 45.17
CA ALA A 308 7.44 -0.84 45.92
C ALA A 308 8.96 -0.79 45.70
N ALA A 309 9.73 -0.75 46.80
CA ALA A 309 11.19 -0.83 46.72
C ALA A 309 11.56 -2.06 45.87
N PRO A 310 12.54 -1.96 44.96
CA PRO A 310 12.97 -3.11 44.17
C PRO A 310 13.36 -4.23 45.14
N LEU A 311 12.82 -5.43 44.92
CA LEU A 311 13.12 -6.60 45.74
C LEU A 311 14.63 -6.78 45.82
N SER A 312 15.18 -6.70 47.03
CA SER A 312 16.61 -6.83 47.28
C SER A 312 16.95 -8.32 47.45
N VAL A 313 16.81 -9.04 46.34
CA VAL A 313 16.99 -10.50 46.32
C VAL A 313 18.44 -10.83 46.70
N SER A 314 18.60 -11.54 47.82
CA SER A 314 19.90 -12.00 48.30
C SER A 314 19.82 -13.48 48.70
N GLN A 315 20.95 -14.17 48.59
CA GLN A 315 21.04 -15.55 49.07
C GLN A 315 21.42 -15.56 50.55
N PHE A 316 20.56 -16.12 51.39
CA PHE A 316 20.79 -16.25 52.81
C PHE A 316 20.32 -17.61 53.34
N ARG A 317 20.81 -18.00 54.53
CA ARG A 317 20.39 -19.23 55.20
C ARG A 317 19.02 -19.02 55.86
N LEU A 318 18.03 -19.80 55.45
CA LEU A 318 16.66 -19.66 55.99
C LEU A 318 16.62 -19.88 57.50
N ALA A 319 17.42 -20.82 58.00
CA ALA A 319 17.52 -21.12 59.43
C ALA A 319 17.93 -19.88 60.26
N ALA A 320 18.82 -19.03 59.75
CA ALA A 320 19.29 -17.84 60.45
C ALA A 320 18.19 -16.75 60.54
N LEU A 321 17.39 -16.60 59.49
CA LEU A 321 16.25 -15.66 59.50
C LEU A 321 15.16 -16.12 60.48
N VAL A 322 14.84 -17.42 60.50
CA VAL A 322 13.81 -17.97 61.39
C VAL A 322 14.23 -17.90 62.86
N GLU A 323 15.52 -18.09 63.16
CA GLU A 323 16.05 -17.89 64.51
C GLU A 323 15.94 -16.43 64.97
N GLU A 324 16.30 -15.48 64.10
CA GLU A 324 16.18 -14.04 64.36
C GLU A 324 14.72 -13.61 64.61
N VAL A 325 13.79 -14.06 63.78
CA VAL A 325 12.34 -13.80 63.97
C VAL A 325 11.82 -14.51 65.23
N GLY A 326 12.29 -15.72 65.50
CA GLY A 326 11.95 -16.50 66.69
C GLY A 326 12.29 -15.79 68.00
N ILE A 327 13.43 -15.08 68.05
CA ILE A 327 13.81 -14.25 69.19
C ILE A 327 12.80 -13.10 69.41
N GLY A 328 12.31 -12.49 68.32
CA GLY A 328 11.29 -11.42 68.37
C GLY A 328 9.89 -11.90 68.78
N LEU A 329 9.55 -13.16 68.46
CA LEU A 329 8.29 -13.81 68.85
C LEU A 329 8.30 -14.37 70.28
N GLY A 330 9.48 -14.46 70.89
CA GLY A 330 9.69 -15.07 72.19
C GLY A 330 9.25 -14.21 73.38
N HIS A 331 7.94 -13.94 73.50
CA HIS A 331 7.24 -13.65 74.78
C HIS A 331 5.75 -14.09 74.68
N ALA A 332 5.47 -15.25 74.08
CA ALA A 332 4.17 -15.89 74.22
C ALA A 332 4.15 -16.66 75.56
N ASP A 333 3.46 -16.08 76.53
CA ASP A 333 3.41 -16.44 77.96
C ASP A 333 2.67 -17.77 78.25
N ASP A 334 2.77 -18.78 77.38
CA ASP A 334 1.99 -20.01 77.53
C ASP A 334 2.68 -21.22 76.86
N GLY A 335 3.70 -21.77 77.52
CA GLY A 335 4.19 -23.16 77.36
C GLY A 335 4.55 -23.68 75.95
N THR A 336 4.59 -22.84 74.93
CA THR A 336 4.68 -23.24 73.52
C THR A 336 6.13 -23.18 73.05
N ILE A 337 6.69 -24.33 72.67
CA ILE A 337 8.05 -24.45 72.14
C ILE A 337 7.96 -24.42 70.61
N ILE A 338 8.63 -23.45 69.99
CA ILE A 338 8.77 -23.39 68.53
C ILE A 338 9.98 -24.26 68.16
N ASP A 339 9.72 -25.41 67.53
CA ASP A 339 10.77 -26.26 66.97
C ASP A 339 10.89 -25.99 65.46
N SER A 340 12.03 -25.45 65.05
CA SER A 340 12.31 -25.11 63.65
C SER A 340 13.00 -26.28 62.94
N ALA A 341 12.22 -27.14 62.31
CA ALA A 341 12.71 -28.27 61.51
C ALA A 341 13.21 -27.86 60.10
N ILE A 342 14.13 -26.90 60.04
CA ILE A 342 14.70 -26.38 58.79
C ILE A 342 16.14 -26.89 58.65
N PRO A 343 16.53 -27.46 57.49
CA PRO A 343 17.91 -27.87 57.27
C PRO A 343 18.88 -26.66 57.40
N PRO A 344 19.97 -26.77 58.18
CA PRO A 344 20.82 -25.63 58.52
C PRO A 344 21.59 -25.03 57.33
N GLU A 345 21.70 -25.78 56.22
CA GLU A 345 22.34 -25.35 54.98
C GLU A 345 21.33 -24.94 53.89
N LEU A 346 20.03 -24.90 54.20
CA LEU A 346 19.03 -24.48 53.22
C LEU A 346 19.20 -22.98 52.90
N MET A 347 19.74 -22.71 51.72
CA MET A 347 19.86 -21.37 51.16
C MET A 347 18.57 -21.02 50.41
N VAL A 348 18.05 -19.82 50.67
CA VAL A 348 16.92 -19.26 49.94
C VAL A 348 17.36 -18.00 49.22
N GLU A 349 16.79 -17.78 48.04
CA GLU A 349 16.98 -16.57 47.25
C GLU A 349 15.69 -15.76 47.34
N ALA A 350 15.68 -14.77 48.24
CA ALA A 350 14.52 -13.95 48.56
C ALA A 350 14.96 -12.56 49.00
N ASP A 351 14.02 -11.63 49.07
CA ASP A 351 14.24 -10.38 49.80
C ASP A 351 14.15 -10.67 51.29
N ARG A 352 15.20 -10.38 52.06
CA ARG A 352 15.27 -10.74 53.48
C ARG A 352 14.37 -9.86 54.34
N ASP A 353 14.02 -8.67 53.87
CA ASP A 353 13.28 -7.65 54.62
C ASP A 353 11.76 -7.67 54.35
N GLN A 354 11.27 -8.51 53.42
CA GLN A 354 9.83 -8.62 53.07
C GLN A 354 9.14 -9.88 53.59
#